data_AF-A0A3L7B571-F1
#
_entry.id   AF-A0A3L7B571-F1
#
_cell.length_a   1.000
_cell.length_b   1.000
_cell.length_c   1.000
_cell.angle_alpha   90.00
_cell.angle_beta   90.00
_cell.angle_gamma   90.00
#
_symmetry.space_group_name_H-M   'P 1'
#
loop_
_entity.id
_entity.type
_entity.pdbx_description
1 polymer ?
#
loop_
_entity_poly.entity_id
_entity_poly.type
_entity_poly.pdbx_seq_one_letter_code
_entity_poly.pdbx_strand_id
1 'polypeptide(L)'
;MASTPDWATLLTALSGSLVGGLFTFAGVAWSQRATRERELTIDRMRHSRDKADRLRETRRQLLVDMAEYVEDRQAWYDNMENGAGGAADLAKLTLHPNQLTGRVKLYAPPVLQQLWVTLIAANATIVWNIDLGNYQQDEWGGGALDDSTCVPRAQAAADLMTAGIRAALSDEGSEVLGLDDAEARLIAEVSALPTHPHRKPNDELIAEIRAEAFNRLRTNAG
;
A
#
# COMPACT_ATOMS: atom_id res chain seq x y z
N MET A 1 -38.63 -74.57 -37.63
CA MET A 1 -37.41 -73.79 -37.32
C MET A 1 -37.40 -72.60 -38.27
N ALA A 2 -37.73 -71.41 -37.78
CA ALA A 2 -37.78 -70.20 -38.60
C ALA A 2 -36.37 -69.60 -38.67
N SER A 3 -35.79 -69.55 -39.87
CA SER A 3 -34.53 -68.85 -40.14
C SER A 3 -34.78 -67.35 -40.05
N THR A 4 -34.05 -66.67 -39.17
CA THR A 4 -34.02 -65.21 -39.12
C THR A 4 -33.48 -64.66 -40.46
N PRO A 5 -34.06 -63.59 -41.02
CA PRO A 5 -33.61 -63.07 -42.31
C PRO A 5 -32.24 -62.40 -42.21
N ASP A 6 -31.32 -62.75 -43.11
CA ASP A 6 -29.95 -62.22 -43.20
C ASP A 6 -29.85 -60.68 -43.31
N TRP A 7 -30.94 -60.00 -43.71
CA TRP A 7 -30.96 -58.54 -43.78
C TRP A 7 -31.04 -57.87 -42.39
N ALA A 8 -31.57 -58.57 -41.38
CA ALA A 8 -31.72 -58.03 -40.03
C ALA A 8 -30.38 -57.95 -39.28
N THR A 9 -29.46 -58.88 -39.55
CA THR A 9 -28.08 -58.89 -39.05
C THR A 9 -27.22 -57.79 -39.69
N LEU A 10 -27.44 -57.48 -40.97
CA LEU A 10 -26.77 -56.36 -41.66
C LEU A 10 -27.18 -54.99 -41.09
N LEU A 11 -28.47 -54.79 -40.78
CA LEU A 11 -28.95 -53.53 -40.20
C LEU A 11 -28.50 -53.31 -38.75
N THR A 12 -28.42 -54.37 -37.94
CA THR A 12 -27.90 -54.29 -36.57
C THR A 12 -26.39 -54.05 -36.53
N ALA A 13 -25.62 -54.63 -37.45
CA ALA A 13 -24.18 -54.36 -37.59
C ALA A 13 -23.89 -52.91 -38.03
N LEU A 14 -24.65 -52.38 -39.00
CA LEU A 14 -24.49 -50.99 -39.46
C LEU A 14 -24.89 -49.96 -38.40
N SER A 15 -25.99 -50.20 -37.68
CA SER A 15 -26.45 -49.31 -36.60
C SER A 15 -25.52 -49.34 -35.38
N GLY A 16 -24.93 -50.49 -35.02
CA GLY A 16 -23.93 -50.59 -33.95
C GLY A 16 -22.66 -49.78 -34.23
N SER A 17 -22.19 -49.77 -35.48
CA SER A 17 -20.96 -49.05 -35.89
C SER A 17 -21.13 -47.53 -35.92
N LEU A 18 -22.29 -47.03 -36.35
CA LEU A 18 -22.59 -45.59 -36.39
C LEU A 18 -22.78 -45.01 -34.99
N VAL A 19 -23.43 -45.76 -34.09
CA VAL A 19 -23.62 -45.35 -32.70
C VAL A 19 -22.28 -45.37 -31.95
N GLY A 20 -21.47 -46.42 -32.10
CA GLY A 20 -20.14 -46.51 -31.49
C GLY A 20 -19.15 -45.42 -31.95
N GLY A 21 -19.21 -45.03 -33.23
CA GLY A 21 -18.42 -43.93 -33.78
C GLY A 21 -18.83 -42.56 -33.25
N LEU A 22 -20.14 -42.28 -33.16
CA LEU A 22 -20.65 -41.01 -32.60
C LEU A 22 -20.28 -40.83 -31.13
N PHE A 23 -20.31 -41.89 -30.32
CA PHE A 23 -19.90 -41.83 -28.92
C PHE A 23 -18.40 -41.59 -28.72
N THR A 24 -17.54 -42.15 -29.57
CA THR A 24 -16.09 -41.89 -29.50
C THR A 24 -15.75 -40.48 -29.96
N PHE A 25 -16.34 -39.96 -31.04
CA PHE A 25 -16.14 -38.55 -31.45
C PHE A 25 -16.68 -37.56 -30.41
N ALA A 26 -17.87 -37.81 -29.85
CA ALA A 26 -18.42 -36.98 -28.79
C ALA A 26 -17.53 -37.00 -27.53
N GLY A 27 -17.03 -38.18 -27.14
CA GLY A 27 -16.12 -38.33 -25.99
C GLY A 27 -14.79 -37.61 -26.18
N VAL A 28 -14.18 -37.69 -27.38
CA VAL A 28 -12.94 -36.98 -27.70
C VAL A 28 -13.17 -35.47 -27.71
N ALA A 29 -14.25 -34.99 -28.33
CA ALA A 29 -14.59 -33.56 -28.34
C ALA A 29 -14.88 -33.00 -26.94
N TRP A 30 -15.56 -33.77 -26.08
CA TRP A 30 -15.77 -33.41 -24.68
C TRP A 30 -14.47 -33.41 -23.88
N SER A 31 -13.60 -34.40 -24.07
CA SER A 31 -12.30 -34.46 -23.40
C SER A 31 -11.40 -33.27 -23.76
N GLN A 32 -11.36 -32.90 -25.04
CA GLN A 32 -10.59 -31.75 -25.53
C GLN A 32 -11.15 -30.41 -25.03
N ARG A 33 -12.47 -30.32 -24.86
CA ARG A 33 -13.12 -29.14 -24.29
C ARG A 33 -12.84 -29.01 -22.79
N ALA A 34 -12.92 -30.13 -22.06
CA ALA A 34 -12.60 -30.18 -20.63
C ALA A 34 -11.12 -29.89 -20.35
N THR A 35 -10.18 -30.32 -21.21
CA THR A 35 -8.76 -29.97 -21.07
C THR A 35 -8.52 -28.49 -21.36
N ARG A 36 -9.14 -27.91 -22.40
CA ARG A 36 -9.05 -26.45 -22.67
C ARG A 36 -9.62 -25.60 -21.55
N GLU A 37 -10.74 -26.00 -20.95
CA GLU A 37 -11.33 -25.28 -19.81
C GLU A 37 -10.46 -25.37 -18.55
N ARG A 38 -9.79 -26.52 -18.32
CA ARG A 38 -8.77 -26.67 -17.28
C ARG A 38 -7.53 -25.82 -17.53
N GLU A 39 -7.03 -25.78 -18.77
CA GLU A 39 -5.89 -24.94 -19.15
C GLU A 39 -6.20 -23.45 -18.95
N LEU A 40 -7.37 -22.98 -19.39
CA LEU A 40 -7.80 -21.59 -19.21
C LEU A 40 -7.99 -21.21 -17.73
N THR A 41 -8.45 -22.13 -16.88
CA THR A 41 -8.57 -21.88 -15.44
C THR A 41 -7.21 -21.84 -14.75
N ILE A 42 -6.29 -22.73 -15.13
CA ILE A 42 -4.90 -22.72 -14.64
C ILE A 42 -4.20 -21.43 -15.08
N ASP A 43 -4.35 -21.00 -16.33
CA ASP A 43 -3.73 -19.77 -16.83
C ASP A 43 -4.32 -18.51 -16.18
N ARG A 44 -5.63 -18.48 -15.91
CA ARG A 44 -6.23 -17.40 -15.10
C ARG A 44 -5.68 -17.37 -13.69
N MET A 45 -5.50 -18.53 -13.05
CA MET A 45 -4.90 -18.62 -11.71
C MET A 45 -3.43 -18.19 -11.70
N ARG A 46 -2.66 -18.53 -12.73
CA ARG A 46 -1.27 -18.04 -12.89
C ARG A 46 -1.25 -16.54 -13.08
N HIS A 47 -2.07 -16.02 -13.99
CA HIS A 47 -2.14 -14.59 -14.25
C HIS A 47 -2.60 -13.79 -13.03
N SER A 48 -3.54 -14.32 -12.23
CA SER A 48 -3.98 -13.67 -10.99
C SER A 48 -2.88 -13.66 -9.93
N ARG A 49 -2.10 -14.75 -9.81
CA ARG A 49 -0.95 -14.83 -8.91
C ARG A 49 0.15 -13.85 -9.33
N ASP A 50 0.54 -13.85 -10.60
CA ASP A 50 1.55 -12.94 -11.13
C ASP A 50 1.15 -11.47 -10.92
N LYS A 51 -0.14 -11.15 -11.08
CA LYS A 51 -0.65 -9.80 -10.82
C LYS A 51 -0.59 -9.45 -9.32
N ALA A 52 -0.94 -10.38 -8.43
CA ALA A 52 -0.84 -10.19 -6.99
C ALA A 52 0.61 -9.97 -6.56
N ASP A 53 1.55 -10.78 -7.08
CA ASP A 53 2.98 -10.67 -6.75
C ASP A 53 3.56 -9.34 -7.25
N ARG A 54 3.19 -8.89 -8.45
CA ARG A 54 3.58 -7.56 -8.95
C ARG A 54 3.03 -6.43 -8.09
N LEU A 55 1.80 -6.55 -7.60
CA LEU A 55 1.20 -5.55 -6.70
C LEU A 55 1.90 -5.53 -5.34
N ARG A 56 2.27 -6.69 -4.80
CA ARG A 56 3.06 -6.80 -3.57
C ARG A 56 4.41 -6.13 -3.72
N GLU A 57 5.13 -6.43 -4.80
CA GLU A 57 6.42 -5.81 -5.09
C GLU A 57 6.29 -4.29 -5.25
N THR A 58 5.28 -3.83 -5.98
CA THR A 58 5.00 -2.39 -6.16
C THR A 58 4.71 -1.70 -4.83
N ARG A 59 3.96 -2.36 -3.94
CA ARG A 59 3.67 -1.86 -2.59
C ARG A 59 4.92 -1.83 -1.72
N ARG A 60 5.75 -2.87 -1.76
CA ARG A 60 7.01 -2.92 -1.01
C ARG A 60 7.93 -1.78 -1.43
N GLN A 61 8.11 -1.59 -2.73
CA GLN A 61 8.89 -0.46 -3.25
C GLN A 61 8.28 0.88 -2.82
N LEU A 62 6.96 1.03 -2.87
CA LEU A 62 6.29 2.24 -2.40
C LEU A 62 6.54 2.51 -0.91
N LEU A 63 6.52 1.49 -0.05
CA LEU A 63 6.81 1.64 1.38
C LEU A 63 8.25 2.09 1.62
N VAL A 64 9.21 1.58 0.83
CA VAL A 64 10.61 2.04 0.86
C VAL A 64 10.71 3.49 0.42
N ASP A 65 10.11 3.86 -0.72
CA ASP A 65 10.11 5.24 -1.22
C ASP A 65 9.48 6.22 -0.21
N MET A 66 8.45 5.77 0.52
CA MET A 66 7.82 6.55 1.60
C MET A 66 8.73 6.67 2.82
N ALA A 67 9.44 5.61 3.19
CA ALA A 67 10.38 5.64 4.31
C ALA A 67 11.55 6.59 4.03
N GLU A 68 12.15 6.53 2.84
CA GLU A 68 13.21 7.45 2.41
C GLU A 68 12.74 8.90 2.46
N TYR A 69 11.51 9.19 2.01
CA TYR A 69 10.92 10.52 2.11
C TYR A 69 10.73 11.00 3.54
N VAL A 70 10.26 10.12 4.43
CA VAL A 70 10.03 10.47 5.84
C VAL A 70 11.36 10.75 6.56
N GLU A 71 12.38 9.93 6.31
CA GLU A 71 13.72 10.11 6.88
C GLU A 71 14.36 11.43 6.41
N ASP A 72 14.27 11.75 5.12
CA ASP A 72 14.70 13.05 4.58
C ASP A 72 14.01 14.22 5.28
N ARG A 73 12.69 14.12 5.51
CA ARG A 73 11.93 15.17 6.19
C ARG A 73 12.26 15.28 7.68
N GLN A 74 12.48 14.17 8.36
CA GLN A 74 12.92 14.18 9.77
C GLN A 74 14.28 14.86 9.91
N ALA A 75 15.24 14.53 9.06
CA ALA A 75 16.54 15.20 9.04
C ALA A 75 16.40 16.71 8.78
N TRP A 76 15.52 17.11 7.86
CA TRP A 76 15.22 18.51 7.60
C TRP A 76 14.62 19.23 8.81
N TYR A 77 13.69 18.60 9.55
CA TYR A 77 13.12 19.18 10.77
C TYR A 77 14.16 19.29 11.89
N ASP A 78 15.02 18.28 12.06
CA ASP A 78 16.03 18.28 13.11
C ASP A 78 17.07 19.40 12.88
N ASN A 79 17.36 19.73 11.62
CA ASN A 79 18.19 20.89 11.28
C ASN A 79 17.50 22.21 11.62
N MET A 80 16.18 22.32 11.44
CA MET A 80 15.40 23.50 11.83
C MET A 80 15.35 23.68 13.36
N GLU A 81 15.32 22.59 14.12
CA GLU A 81 15.23 22.66 15.59
C GLU A 81 16.60 22.92 16.25
N ASN A 82 17.67 22.31 15.75
CA ASN A 82 18.97 22.34 16.41
C ASN A 82 19.93 23.43 15.90
N GLY A 83 19.55 24.18 14.86
CA GLY A 83 20.38 25.25 14.27
C GLY A 83 21.73 24.78 13.69
N ALA A 84 21.99 23.47 13.71
CA ALA A 84 23.25 22.89 13.28
C ALA A 84 23.19 22.58 11.78
N GLY A 85 23.78 23.46 10.97
CA GLY A 85 24.22 23.11 9.62
C GLY A 85 23.33 23.63 8.51
N GLY A 86 23.83 24.64 7.80
CA GLY A 86 23.19 25.23 6.63
C GLY A 86 22.85 24.20 5.58
N ALA A 87 21.67 24.36 4.95
CA ALA A 87 21.20 23.65 3.77
C ALA A 87 21.78 22.23 3.65
N ALA A 88 21.65 21.40 4.69
CA ALA A 88 22.08 20.02 4.60
C ALA A 88 21.33 19.42 3.42
N ASP A 89 22.11 18.92 2.45
CA ASP A 89 21.64 18.32 1.20
C ASP A 89 20.35 17.55 1.48
N LEU A 90 19.19 18.12 1.08
CA LEU A 90 17.94 17.38 0.96
C LEU A 90 18.35 16.08 0.28
N ALA A 91 18.20 14.95 0.98
CA ALA A 91 18.55 13.67 0.42
C ALA A 91 17.85 13.63 -0.93
N LYS A 92 18.63 13.47 -2.01
CA LYS A 92 18.10 13.53 -3.37
C LYS A 92 17.15 12.37 -3.51
N LEU A 93 15.89 12.62 -3.18
CA LEU A 93 14.81 11.67 -3.29
C LEU A 93 14.84 11.15 -4.71
N THR A 94 14.96 9.83 -4.82
CA THR A 94 14.98 9.11 -6.08
C THR A 94 13.70 9.39 -6.88
N LEU A 95 12.61 9.76 -6.19
CA LEU A 95 11.32 10.13 -6.76
C LEU A 95 10.89 11.56 -6.37
N HIS A 96 10.33 12.30 -7.33
CA HIS A 96 9.77 13.62 -7.04
C HIS A 96 8.57 13.52 -6.07
N PRO A 97 8.42 14.40 -5.05
CA PRO A 97 7.37 14.29 -4.03
C PRO A 97 5.93 14.19 -4.59
N ASN A 98 5.64 14.91 -5.68
CA ASN A 98 4.35 14.83 -6.35
C ASN A 98 4.06 13.46 -6.97
N GLN A 99 5.08 12.80 -7.53
CA GLN A 99 4.94 11.46 -8.09
C GLN A 99 4.70 10.44 -6.97
N LEU A 100 5.43 10.59 -5.86
CA LEU A 100 5.27 9.74 -4.68
C LEU A 100 3.85 9.87 -4.10
N THR A 101 3.35 11.10 -3.96
CA THR A 101 1.97 11.37 -3.52
C THR A 101 0.93 10.70 -4.42
N GLY A 102 1.14 10.70 -5.74
CA GLY A 102 0.27 9.97 -6.67
C GLY A 102 0.27 8.46 -6.42
N ARG A 103 1.44 7.87 -6.20
CA ARG A 103 1.58 6.44 -5.91
C ARG A 103 0.97 6.04 -4.56
N VAL A 104 1.12 6.87 -3.53
CA VAL A 104 0.49 6.68 -2.22
C VAL A 104 -1.03 6.60 -2.37
N LYS A 105 -1.64 7.56 -3.06
CA LYS A 105 -3.11 7.59 -3.28
C LYS A 105 -3.64 6.35 -4.00
N LEU A 106 -2.84 5.75 -4.88
CA LEU A 106 -3.27 4.63 -5.71
C LEU A 106 -3.03 3.26 -5.07
N TYR A 107 -1.92 3.10 -4.34
CA TYR A 107 -1.43 1.77 -3.96
C TYR A 107 -1.25 1.56 -2.46
N ALA A 108 -1.14 2.63 -1.67
CA ALA A 108 -0.94 2.51 -0.23
C ALA A 108 -2.24 2.06 0.48
N PRO A 109 -2.14 1.33 1.61
CA PRO A 109 -3.26 1.09 2.51
C PRO A 109 -3.93 2.38 2.98
N PRO A 110 -5.26 2.38 3.24
CA PRO A 110 -6.00 3.60 3.62
C PRO A 110 -5.41 4.36 4.82
N VAL A 111 -4.91 3.65 5.83
CA VAL A 111 -4.27 4.25 7.01
C VAL A 111 -3.02 5.05 6.60
N LEU A 112 -2.16 4.46 5.77
CA LEU A 112 -0.96 5.13 5.26
C LEU A 112 -1.29 6.30 4.34
N GLN A 113 -2.38 6.24 3.58
CA GLN A 113 -2.83 7.37 2.77
C GLN A 113 -3.17 8.59 3.63
N GLN A 114 -3.82 8.38 4.78
CA GLN A 114 -4.19 9.47 5.67
C GLN A 114 -3.01 10.04 6.43
N LEU A 115 -2.14 9.16 6.95
CA LEU A 115 -0.88 9.59 7.57
C LEU A 115 -0.03 10.42 6.59
N TRP A 116 0.00 10.01 5.32
CA TRP A 116 0.65 10.77 4.26
C TRP A 116 0.02 12.15 4.06
N VAL A 117 -1.31 12.25 3.99
CA VAL A 117 -2.00 13.54 3.87
C VAL A 117 -1.66 14.46 5.04
N THR A 118 -1.64 13.93 6.26
CA THR A 118 -1.29 14.71 7.46
C THR A 118 0.16 15.19 7.42
N LEU A 119 1.10 14.32 7.05
CA LEU A 119 2.51 14.69 6.88
C LEU A 119 2.70 15.78 5.82
N ILE A 120 2.07 15.64 4.66
CA ILE A 120 2.16 16.63 3.57
C ILE A 120 1.54 17.97 3.99
N ALA A 121 0.43 17.96 4.73
CA ALA A 121 -0.19 19.17 5.24
C ALA A 121 0.74 19.90 6.24
N ALA A 122 1.32 19.18 7.20
CA ALA A 122 2.27 19.75 8.15
C ALA A 122 3.52 20.33 7.46
N ASN A 123 4.03 19.62 6.44
CA ASN A 123 5.11 20.12 5.58
C ASN A 123 4.74 21.43 4.87
N ALA A 124 3.56 21.48 4.27
CA ALA A 124 3.09 22.69 3.58
C ALA A 124 2.95 23.87 4.55
N THR A 125 2.53 23.64 5.79
CA THR A 125 2.47 24.68 6.83
C THR A 125 3.85 25.25 7.16
N ILE A 126 4.88 24.41 7.27
CA ILE A 126 6.26 24.89 7.48
C ILE A 126 6.71 25.75 6.30
N VAL A 127 6.58 25.24 5.07
CA VAL A 127 6.99 25.97 3.85
C VAL A 127 6.24 27.30 3.75
N TRP A 128 4.94 27.30 4.00
CA TRP A 128 4.13 28.52 4.00
C TRP A 128 4.62 29.56 5.02
N ASN A 129 5.01 29.14 6.23
CA ASN A 129 5.56 30.07 7.21
C ASN A 129 6.91 30.65 6.77
N ILE A 130 7.76 29.85 6.13
CA ILE A 130 9.02 30.34 5.54
C ILE A 130 8.73 31.37 4.44
N ASP A 131 7.80 31.07 3.54
CA ASP A 131 7.42 31.97 2.44
C ASP A 131 6.81 33.29 2.93
N LEU A 132 6.13 33.27 4.09
CA LEU A 132 5.63 34.47 4.76
C LEU A 132 6.71 35.28 5.49
N GLY A 133 7.95 34.79 5.57
CA GLY A 133 9.04 35.44 6.29
C GLY A 133 9.00 35.20 7.81
N ASN A 134 8.18 34.26 8.30
CA ASN A 134 8.14 33.87 9.71
C ASN A 134 9.28 32.90 10.08
N TYR A 135 10.39 32.98 9.34
CA TYR A 135 11.58 32.15 9.52
C TYR A 135 12.76 33.09 9.76
N GLN A 136 13.35 32.99 10.95
CA GLN A 136 14.52 33.76 11.32
C GLN A 136 15.74 32.86 11.23
N GLN A 137 16.73 33.29 10.44
CA GLN A 137 18.02 32.63 10.37
C GLN A 137 18.99 33.36 11.28
N ASP A 138 19.67 32.61 12.14
CA ASP A 138 20.76 33.09 12.98
C ASP A 138 22.07 33.26 12.19
N GLU A 139 23.05 33.88 12.83
CA GLU A 139 24.37 34.16 12.26
C GLU A 139 25.22 32.90 11.98
N TRP A 140 24.83 31.74 12.51
CA TRP A 140 25.49 30.45 12.30
C TRP A 140 24.78 29.57 11.25
N GLY A 141 23.74 30.11 10.61
CA GLY A 141 22.98 29.44 9.56
C GLY A 141 21.89 28.51 10.10
N GLY A 142 21.72 28.43 11.42
CA GLY A 142 20.56 27.83 12.05
C GLY A 142 19.33 28.70 11.81
N GLY A 143 18.14 28.12 11.71
CA GLY A 143 16.97 28.97 11.59
C GLY A 143 15.73 28.36 12.20
N ALA A 144 14.96 29.22 12.84
CA ALA A 144 13.79 28.88 13.61
C ALA A 144 12.55 29.55 13.02
N LEU A 145 11.43 28.85 13.09
CA LEU A 145 10.13 29.44 12.82
C LEU A 145 9.66 30.24 14.04
N ASP A 146 9.01 31.38 13.81
CA ASP A 146 8.38 32.17 14.87
C ASP A 146 7.29 31.35 15.60
N ASP A 147 6.63 30.43 14.88
CA ASP A 147 5.75 29.44 15.48
C ASP A 147 6.52 28.19 15.92
N SER A 148 6.86 28.17 17.22
CA SER A 148 7.51 27.05 17.90
C SER A 148 6.75 25.71 17.85
N THR A 149 5.50 25.67 17.37
CA THR A 149 4.69 24.44 17.30
C THR A 149 4.70 23.78 15.91
N CYS A 150 5.08 24.51 14.86
CA CYS A 150 5.05 24.00 13.49
C CYS A 150 6.01 22.83 13.27
N VAL A 151 7.27 22.97 13.69
CA VAL A 151 8.30 21.91 13.53
C VAL A 151 7.96 20.67 14.38
N PRO A 152 7.62 20.79 15.68
CA PRO A 152 7.21 19.62 16.48
C PRO A 152 5.98 18.88 15.91
N ARG A 153 5.00 19.61 15.35
CA ARG A 153 3.84 19.00 14.70
C ARG A 153 4.21 18.17 13.48
N ALA A 154 5.09 18.70 12.62
CA ALA A 154 5.53 18.00 11.42
C ALA A 154 6.40 16.79 11.76
N GLN A 155 7.25 16.92 12.78
CA GLN A 155 8.00 15.80 13.37
C GLN A 155 7.07 14.69 13.89
N ALA A 156 6.05 15.03 14.68
CA ALA A 156 5.08 14.05 15.17
C ALA A 156 4.32 13.35 14.02
N ALA A 157 3.98 14.08 12.95
CA ALA A 157 3.38 13.48 11.76
C ALA A 157 4.34 12.53 11.04
N ALA A 158 5.64 12.84 10.97
CA ALA A 158 6.66 11.97 10.40
C ALA A 158 6.91 10.72 11.25
N ASP A 159 6.89 10.84 12.58
CA ASP A 159 7.02 9.72 13.50
C ASP A 159 5.83 8.76 13.36
N LEU A 160 4.61 9.30 13.28
CA LEU A 160 3.39 8.54 13.00
C LEU A 160 3.47 7.82 11.64
N MET A 161 4.01 8.49 10.62
CA MET A 161 4.22 7.90 9.31
C MET A 161 5.20 6.73 9.37
N THR A 162 6.32 6.88 10.09
CA THR A 162 7.31 5.83 10.32
C THR A 162 6.70 4.63 11.02
N ALA A 163 5.94 4.86 12.09
CA ALA A 163 5.21 3.81 12.80
C ALA A 163 4.21 3.08 11.89
N GLY A 164 3.47 3.83 11.07
CA GLY A 164 2.55 3.25 10.08
C GLY A 164 3.26 2.38 9.04
N ILE A 165 4.43 2.82 8.54
CA ILE A 165 5.22 2.05 7.57
C ILE A 165 5.73 0.76 8.21
N ARG A 166 6.22 0.80 9.45
CA ARG A 166 6.64 -0.40 10.20
C ARG A 166 5.48 -1.37 10.40
N ALA A 167 4.31 -0.86 10.80
CA ALA A 167 3.11 -1.66 10.95
C ALA A 167 2.72 -2.33 9.62
N ALA A 168 2.80 -1.62 8.49
CA ALA A 168 2.51 -2.16 7.17
C ALA A 168 3.55 -3.19 6.68
N LEU A 169 4.84 -2.99 6.97
CA LEU A 169 5.91 -3.93 6.63
C LEU A 169 5.84 -5.22 7.45
N SER A 170 5.42 -5.14 8.71
CA SER A 170 5.21 -6.31 9.56
C SER A 170 4.09 -7.25 9.07
N ASP A 171 3.30 -6.82 8.09
CA ASP A 171 2.06 -7.44 7.66
C ASP A 171 2.08 -8.02 6.23
N GLU A 172 3.27 -8.25 5.64
CA GLU A 172 3.42 -8.79 4.27
C GLU A 172 2.70 -10.14 4.00
N GLY A 173 2.04 -10.76 4.99
CA GLY A 173 1.19 -11.94 4.85
C GLY A 173 -0.33 -11.73 4.95
N SER A 174 -0.84 -10.56 5.38
CA SER A 174 -2.27 -10.33 5.61
C SER A 174 -2.87 -9.39 4.56
N GLU A 175 -3.52 -9.96 3.54
CA GLU A 175 -4.05 -9.18 2.42
C GLU A 175 -5.26 -8.31 2.76
N VAL A 176 -5.86 -8.45 3.95
CA VAL A 176 -7.02 -7.65 4.38
C VAL A 176 -7.01 -7.55 5.91
N LEU A 177 -6.35 -6.54 6.46
CA LEU A 177 -6.71 -6.08 7.80
C LEU A 177 -7.86 -5.08 7.67
N GLY A 178 -8.91 -5.31 8.47
CA GLY A 178 -9.91 -4.29 8.72
C GLY A 178 -9.22 -3.05 9.28
N LEU A 179 -9.87 -1.89 9.11
CA LEU A 179 -9.34 -0.60 9.58
C LEU A 179 -8.93 -0.65 11.06
N ASP A 180 -9.66 -1.44 11.86
CA ASP A 180 -9.46 -1.62 13.30
C ASP A 180 -8.16 -2.36 13.66
N ASP A 181 -7.77 -3.38 12.89
CA ASP A 181 -6.53 -4.12 13.14
C ASP A 181 -5.30 -3.29 12.74
N ALA A 182 -5.41 -2.53 11.65
CA ALA A 182 -4.38 -1.58 11.24
C ALA A 182 -4.25 -0.44 12.27
N GLU A 183 -5.36 0.04 12.82
CA GLU A 183 -5.37 1.00 13.93
C GLU A 183 -4.67 0.40 15.17
N ALA A 184 -5.07 -0.78 15.63
CA ALA A 184 -4.51 -1.41 16.83
C ALA A 184 -2.98 -1.58 16.76
N ARG A 185 -2.44 -1.93 15.59
CA ARG A 185 -0.99 -2.05 15.38
C ARG A 185 -0.29 -0.71 15.31
N LEU A 186 -0.89 0.28 14.66
CA LEU A 186 -0.36 1.64 14.69
C LEU A 186 -0.26 2.14 16.13
N ILE A 187 -1.25 1.86 16.98
CA ILE A 187 -1.20 2.20 18.41
C ILE A 187 0.00 1.56 19.08
N ALA A 188 0.24 0.27 18.82
CA ALA A 188 1.35 -0.46 19.42
C ALA A 188 2.71 0.12 19.00
N GLU A 189 2.90 0.39 17.71
CA GLU A 189 4.13 1.01 17.18
C GLU A 189 4.34 2.43 17.69
N VAL A 190 3.27 3.24 17.77
CA VAL A 190 3.32 4.60 18.30
C VAL A 190 3.70 4.61 19.78
N SER A 191 3.16 3.67 20.55
CA SER A 191 3.50 3.52 21.98
C SER A 191 4.94 3.06 22.20
N ALA A 192 5.59 2.53 21.16
CA ALA A 192 6.99 2.10 21.17
C ALA A 192 7.96 3.17 20.66
N LEU A 193 7.47 4.32 20.19
CA LEU A 193 8.33 5.42 19.76
C LEU A 193 9.09 6.01 20.97
N PRO A 194 10.39 6.30 20.84
CA PRO A 194 11.16 6.91 21.92
C PRO A 194 10.60 8.29 22.26
N THR A 195 10.39 8.55 23.55
CA THR A 195 10.08 9.89 24.04
C THR A 195 11.33 10.75 23.97
N HIS A 196 11.39 11.67 23.00
CA HIS A 196 12.56 12.54 22.83
C HIS A 196 12.62 13.58 23.98
N PRO A 197 13.76 13.68 24.71
CA PRO A 197 13.86 14.45 25.95
C PRO A 197 13.79 15.99 25.80
N HIS A 198 13.80 16.52 24.57
CA HIS A 198 13.74 17.96 24.29
C HIS A 198 12.42 18.44 23.67
N ARG A 199 11.49 17.52 23.33
CA ARG A 199 10.17 17.88 22.82
C ARG A 199 9.21 18.18 23.98
N LYS A 200 8.39 19.24 23.87
CA LYS A 200 7.14 19.37 24.66
C LYS A 200 6.38 18.02 24.58
N PRO A 201 5.63 17.62 25.62
CA PRO A 201 5.08 16.26 25.72
C PRO A 201 4.32 15.89 24.45
N ASN A 202 5.00 15.11 23.62
CA ASN A 202 4.60 14.79 22.26
C ASN A 202 3.35 13.91 22.27
N ASP A 203 3.03 13.30 23.41
CA ASP A 203 1.89 12.42 23.62
C ASP A 203 0.55 13.13 23.34
N GLU A 204 0.40 14.41 23.71
CA GLU A 204 -0.83 15.16 23.42
C GLU A 204 -0.96 15.50 21.94
N LEU A 205 0.15 15.87 21.29
CA LEU A 205 0.21 16.19 19.86
C LEU A 205 0.04 14.95 18.99
N ILE A 206 0.69 13.86 19.36
CA ILE A 206 0.53 12.55 18.73
C ILE A 206 -0.91 12.08 18.92
N ALA A 207 -1.52 12.25 20.11
CA ALA A 207 -2.92 11.92 20.33
C ALA A 207 -3.88 12.80 19.51
N GLU A 208 -3.59 14.10 19.37
CA GLU A 208 -4.36 15.05 18.54
C GLU A 208 -4.29 14.66 17.06
N ILE A 209 -3.08 14.49 16.51
CA ILE A 209 -2.85 14.13 15.11
C ILE A 209 -3.44 12.74 14.81
N ARG A 210 -3.31 11.81 15.77
CA ARG A 210 -3.93 10.50 15.70
C ARG A 210 -5.45 10.62 15.63
N ALA A 211 -6.06 11.36 16.56
CA ALA A 211 -7.51 11.56 16.59
C ALA A 211 -8.00 12.21 15.30
N GLU A 212 -7.27 13.18 14.75
CA GLU A 212 -7.59 13.82 13.49
C GLU A 212 -7.53 12.84 12.31
N ALA A 213 -6.45 12.07 12.17
CA ALA A 213 -6.28 11.09 11.09
C ALA A 213 -7.36 10.00 11.11
N PHE A 214 -7.68 9.48 12.31
CA PHE A 214 -8.71 8.45 12.47
C PHE A 214 -10.13 8.99 12.33
N ASN A 215 -10.40 10.23 12.77
CA ASN A 215 -11.68 10.87 12.51
C ASN A 215 -11.91 11.04 11.00
N ARG A 216 -10.90 11.45 10.23
CA ARG A 216 -10.97 11.54 8.76
C ARG A 216 -11.24 10.19 8.09
N LEU A 217 -10.69 9.09 8.63
CA LEU A 217 -10.99 7.74 8.14
C LEU A 217 -12.44 7.36 8.37
N ARG A 218 -12.98 7.60 9.59
CA ARG A 218 -14.37 7.29 9.91
C ARG A 218 -15.36 8.11 9.10
N THR A 219 -15.09 9.40 8.88
CA THR A 219 -15.99 10.26 8.10
C THR A 219 -16.01 9.94 6.61
N ASN A 220 -14.92 9.38 6.06
CA ASN A 220 -14.85 9.01 4.64
C ASN A 220 -15.30 7.57 4.36
N ALA A 221 -15.54 6.76 5.40
CA ALA A 221 -16.00 5.38 5.29
C ALA A 221 -17.53 5.22 5.41
N GLY A 222 -18.25 6.27 5.81
CA GLY A 222 -19.72 6.34 5.83
C GLY A 222 -20.28 7.10 4.64
#